data_AF-A0A8D8BRB2-F1
#
_entry.id   AF-A0A8D8BRB2-F1
#
_cell.length_a   1.000
_cell.length_b   1.000
_cell.length_c   1.000
_cell.angle_alpha   90.00
_cell.angle_beta   90.00
_cell.angle_gamma   90.00
#
_symmetry.space_group_name_H-M   'P 1'
#
loop_
_entity.id
_entity.type
_entity.pdbx_description
1 polymer ?
#
loop_
_entity_poly.entity_id
_entity_poly.type
_entity_poly.pdbx_seq_one_letter_code
_entity_poly.pdbx_strand_id
1 'polypeptide(L)'
;SVLSVEICEYMVDQDVLTPLLALLNKYAGSEWKPTFDQNLQNQMDEKSDTFLQAVSLLWNLCESTSVALDSFNQSQLLESFVKCLDWNVYGKDIAVAVAQCLL
;
A
#
# COMPACT_ATOMS: atom_id res chain seq x y z
N SER A 1 -2.08 -19.47 -3.21
CA SER A 1 -1.51 -20.82 -2.97
C SER A 1 -1.45 -21.03 -1.46
N VAL A 2 -1.54 -22.25 -0.92
CA VAL A 2 -1.46 -22.45 0.55
C VAL A 2 -0.15 -21.86 1.12
N LEU A 3 0.96 -22.01 0.38
CA LEU A 3 2.27 -21.45 0.75
C LEU A 3 2.28 -19.91 0.85
N SER A 4 1.43 -19.21 0.07
CA SER A 4 1.39 -17.74 0.13
C SER A 4 0.70 -17.23 1.40
N VAL A 5 -0.25 -17.99 1.93
CA VAL A 5 -0.94 -17.67 3.19
C VAL A 5 -0.01 -17.86 4.38
N GLU A 6 0.71 -18.99 4.44
CA GLU A 6 1.69 -19.27 5.51
C GLU A 6 2.79 -18.20 5.60
N ILE A 7 3.27 -17.70 4.45
CA ILE A 7 4.25 -16.60 4.43
C ILE A 7 3.65 -15.30 4.98
N CYS A 8 2.40 -15.00 4.64
CA CYS A 8 1.71 -13.81 5.14
C CYS A 8 1.49 -13.89 6.65
N GLU A 9 1.07 -15.05 7.17
CA GLU A 9 0.95 -15.30 8.62
C GLU A 9 2.30 -15.11 9.31
N TYR A 10 3.37 -15.68 8.77
CA TYR A 10 4.72 -15.50 9.31
C TYR A 10 5.17 -14.02 9.32
N MET A 11 4.86 -13.26 8.27
CA MET A 11 5.15 -11.82 8.23
C MET A 11 4.40 -11.04 9.32
N VAL A 12 3.14 -11.37 9.56
CA VAL A 12 2.34 -10.77 10.64
C VAL A 12 2.96 -11.12 12.00
N ASP A 13 3.37 -12.38 12.21
CA ASP A 13 4.04 -12.82 13.44
C ASP A 13 5.38 -12.12 13.70
N GLN A 14 6.07 -11.69 12.64
CA GLN A 14 7.31 -10.89 12.72
C GLN A 14 7.06 -9.38 12.81
N ASP A 15 5.82 -8.95 13.07
CA ASP A 15 5.41 -7.55 13.21
C ASP A 15 5.71 -6.69 11.97
N VAL A 16 5.56 -7.26 10.76
CA VAL A 16 5.72 -6.51 9.50
C VAL A 16 4.64 -5.43 9.32
N LEU A 17 3.44 -5.64 9.89
CA LEU A 17 2.31 -4.72 9.76
C LEU A 17 2.60 -3.34 10.37
N THR A 18 3.22 -3.28 11.55
CA THR A 18 3.49 -2.01 12.24
C THR A 18 4.35 -1.04 11.40
N PRO A 19 5.55 -1.42 10.91
CA PRO A 19 6.36 -0.55 10.06
C PRO A 19 5.71 -0.32 8.68
N LEU A 20 4.98 -1.28 8.14
CA LEU A 20 4.27 -1.12 6.86
C LEU A 20 3.19 -0.05 6.93
N LEU A 21 2.31 -0.12 7.93
CA LEU A 21 1.24 0.86 8.15
C LEU A 21 1.83 2.24 8.50
N ALA A 22 2.91 2.30 9.26
CA ALA A 22 3.61 3.55 9.55
C ALA A 22 4.19 4.19 8.28
N LEU A 23 4.80 3.39 7.39
CA LEU A 23 5.34 3.86 6.12
C LEU A 23 4.23 4.41 5.22
N LEU A 24 3.13 3.66 5.06
CA LEU A 24 2.00 4.05 4.24
C LEU A 24 1.33 5.33 4.77
N ASN A 25 1.15 5.44 6.09
CA ASN A 25 0.63 6.67 6.70
C ASN A 25 1.57 7.86 6.50
N LYS A 26 2.89 7.65 6.54
CA LYS A 26 3.86 8.72 6.28
C LYS A 26 3.73 9.27 4.85
N TYR A 27 3.51 8.41 3.87
CA TYR A 27 3.32 8.85 2.49
C TYR A 27 1.93 9.43 2.27
N ALA A 28 0.88 8.64 2.49
CA ALA A 28 -0.49 9.00 2.15
C ALA A 28 -1.10 10.07 3.08
N GLY A 29 -0.61 10.17 4.32
CA GLY A 29 -1.01 11.18 5.29
C GLY A 29 -0.23 12.50 5.20
N SER A 30 0.76 12.59 4.32
CA SER A 30 1.54 13.82 4.10
C SER A 30 1.17 14.50 2.78
N GLU A 31 1.76 15.67 2.51
CA GLU A 31 1.66 16.37 1.22
C GLU A 31 2.47 15.70 0.08
N TRP A 32 3.00 14.49 0.32
CA TRP A 32 3.74 13.75 -0.69
C TRP A 32 2.85 13.39 -1.89
N LYS A 33 3.43 13.51 -3.09
CA LYS A 33 2.83 13.09 -4.34
C LYS A 33 3.87 12.28 -5.13
N PRO A 34 3.45 11.22 -5.82
CA PRO A 34 4.36 10.42 -6.62
C PRO A 34 4.92 11.24 -7.78
N THR A 35 6.18 10.94 -8.11
CA THR A 35 6.91 11.59 -9.19
C THR A 35 7.07 10.60 -10.33
N PHE A 36 6.63 11.02 -11.53
CA PHE A 36 6.73 10.23 -12.75
C PHE A 36 7.70 10.91 -13.70
N ASP A 37 8.81 10.26 -14.03
CA ASP A 37 9.76 10.81 -14.98
C ASP A 37 9.23 10.63 -16.41
N GLN A 38 8.75 11.73 -16.98
CA GLN A 38 8.23 11.77 -18.34
C GLN A 38 9.29 11.45 -19.41
N ASN A 39 10.58 11.62 -19.09
CA ASN A 39 11.69 11.33 -20.00
C ASN A 39 12.13 9.86 -19.94
N LEU A 40 11.74 9.12 -18.90
CA LEU A 40 12.05 7.70 -18.69
C LEU A 40 10.78 6.84 -18.79
N GLN A 41 9.95 7.08 -19.81
CA GLN A 41 8.73 6.28 -20.06
C GLN A 41 7.71 6.30 -18.90
N ASN A 42 7.60 7.40 -18.15
CA ASN A 42 6.76 7.51 -16.96
C ASN A 42 7.15 6.52 -15.84
N GLN A 43 8.42 6.18 -15.72
CA GLN A 43 8.90 5.41 -14.57
C GLN A 43 8.65 6.17 -13.27
N MET A 44 8.15 5.43 -12.28
CA MET A 44 8.04 5.89 -10.90
C MET A 44 9.44 6.10 -10.32
N ASP A 45 9.60 7.17 -9.54
CA ASP A 45 10.76 7.28 -8.68
C ASP A 45 10.75 6.18 -7.60
N GLU A 46 11.89 5.99 -6.94
CA GLU A 46 12.07 4.94 -5.92
C GLU A 46 11.02 5.02 -4.80
N LYS A 47 10.58 6.23 -4.43
CA LYS A 47 9.57 6.43 -3.38
C LYS A 47 8.19 5.99 -3.84
N SER A 48 7.81 6.34 -5.06
CA SER A 48 6.51 5.98 -5.64
C SER A 48 6.42 4.47 -5.88
N ASP A 49 7.50 3.86 -6.37
CA ASP A 49 7.59 2.40 -6.50
C ASP A 49 7.52 1.72 -5.13
N THR A 50 8.29 2.20 -4.14
CA THR A 50 8.22 1.68 -2.76
C THR A 50 6.80 1.77 -2.19
N PHE A 51 6.09 2.88 -2.40
CA PHE A 51 4.71 3.04 -1.96
C PHE A 51 3.77 2.04 -2.65
N LEU A 52 3.89 1.88 -3.97
CA LEU A 52 3.10 0.91 -4.74
C LEU A 52 3.32 -0.53 -4.25
N GLN A 53 4.58 -0.93 -4.03
CA GLN A 53 4.92 -2.24 -3.51
C GLN A 53 4.40 -2.43 -2.07
N ALA A 54 4.45 -1.39 -1.23
CA ALA A 54 3.91 -1.43 0.13
C ALA A 54 2.38 -1.60 0.14
N VAL A 55 1.65 -0.93 -0.76
CA VAL A 55 0.20 -1.11 -0.91
C VAL A 55 -0.12 -2.54 -1.37
N SER A 56 0.63 -3.05 -2.34
CA SER A 56 0.45 -4.42 -2.84
C SER A 56 0.72 -5.47 -1.77
N LEU A 57 1.75 -5.26 -0.93
CA LEU A 57 2.04 -6.12 0.21
C LEU A 57 0.91 -6.07 1.25
N LEU A 58 0.43 -4.87 1.59
CA LEU A 58 -0.68 -4.71 2.54
C LEU A 58 -1.93 -5.44 2.06
N TRP A 59 -2.26 -5.34 0.78
CA TRP A 59 -3.38 -6.06 0.18
C TRP A 59 -3.23 -7.58 0.35
N ASN A 60 -2.07 -8.15 -0.01
CA ASN A 60 -1.81 -9.59 0.16
C ASN A 60 -1.96 -10.04 1.63
N LEU A 61 -1.49 -9.23 2.58
CA LEU A 61 -1.60 -9.53 4.02
C LEU A 61 -3.05 -9.49 4.50
N CYS A 62 -3.84 -8.50 4.05
CA CYS A 62 -5.26 -8.37 4.38
C CYS A 62 -6.10 -9.49 3.75
N GLU A 63 -5.79 -9.90 2.52
CA GLU A 63 -6.44 -11.04 1.86
C GLU A 63 -6.14 -12.34 2.61
N SER A 64 -4.91 -12.49 3.11
CA SER A 64 -4.45 -13.75 3.71
C SER A 64 -4.75 -13.89 5.19
N THR A 65 -4.89 -12.79 5.95
CA THR A 65 -5.00 -12.83 7.42
C THR A 65 -6.01 -11.82 7.97
N SER A 66 -6.84 -12.25 8.93
CA SER A 66 -7.79 -11.34 9.60
C SER A 66 -7.09 -10.30 10.47
N VAL A 67 -5.92 -10.64 11.04
CA VAL A 67 -5.12 -9.73 11.88
C VAL A 67 -4.67 -8.50 11.08
N ALA A 68 -4.21 -8.70 9.84
CA ALA A 68 -3.84 -7.59 8.96
C ALA A 68 -5.05 -6.71 8.62
N LEU A 69 -6.19 -7.32 8.30
CA LEU A 69 -7.43 -6.60 8.01
C LEU A 69 -7.90 -5.77 9.22
N ASP A 70 -7.91 -6.36 10.41
CA ASP A 70 -8.27 -5.66 11.65
C ASP A 70 -7.29 -4.51 11.96
N SER A 71 -5.99 -4.74 11.76
CA SER A 71 -4.96 -3.71 11.95
C SER A 71 -5.11 -2.56 10.95
N PHE A 72 -5.43 -2.86 9.70
CA PHE A 72 -5.71 -1.85 8.68
C PHE A 72 -6.96 -1.05 9.01
N ASN A 73 -8.06 -1.71 9.42
CA ASN A 73 -9.31 -1.04 9.80
C ASN A 73 -9.17 -0.13 11.02
N GLN A 74 -8.28 -0.49 11.95
CA GLN A 74 -7.94 0.34 13.12
C GLN A 74 -6.94 1.45 12.79
N SER A 75 -6.27 1.36 11.64
CA SER A 75 -5.38 2.40 11.16
C SER A 75 -6.19 3.59 10.60
N GLN A 76 -5.63 4.79 10.69
CA GLN A 76 -6.19 5.99 10.06
C GLN A 76 -5.85 6.07 8.55
N LEU A 77 -5.48 4.94 7.95
CA LEU A 77 -4.95 4.90 6.58
C LEU A 77 -6.05 4.95 5.53
N LEU A 78 -7.28 4.54 5.87
CA LEU A 78 -8.42 4.50 4.95
C LEU A 78 -8.69 5.88 4.30
N GLU A 79 -8.77 6.94 5.11
CA GLU A 79 -8.98 8.30 4.61
C GLU A 79 -7.86 8.77 3.69
N SER A 80 -6.63 8.36 4.00
CA SER A 80 -5.44 8.68 3.21
C SER A 80 -5.45 7.92 1.88
N PHE A 81 -5.89 6.65 1.87
CA PHE A 81 -6.02 5.84 0.67
C PHE A 81 -7.11 6.37 -0.28
N VAL A 82 -8.21 6.90 0.25
CA VAL A 82 -9.24 7.54 -0.60
C VAL A 82 -8.65 8.70 -1.40
N LYS A 83 -7.71 9.49 -0.85
CA LYS A 83 -7.01 10.55 -1.60
C LYS A 83 -6.15 9.98 -2.72
N CYS A 84 -5.50 8.85 -2.48
CA CYS A 84 -4.66 8.16 -3.46
C CYS A 84 -5.44 7.58 -4.66
N LEU A 85 -6.78 7.58 -4.62
CA LEU A 85 -7.62 7.19 -5.76
C LEU A 85 -7.71 8.24 -6.87
N ASP A 86 -7.28 9.48 -6.62
CA ASP A 86 -7.19 10.50 -7.68
C ASP A 86 -6.03 10.19 -8.62
N TRP A 87 -6.30 9.40 -9.66
CA TRP A 87 -5.33 8.98 -10.66
C TRP A 87 -4.68 10.13 -11.43
N ASN A 88 -5.26 11.34 -11.45
CA ASN A 88 -4.63 12.52 -12.06
C ASN A 88 -3.45 13.02 -11.23
N VAL A 89 -3.45 12.74 -9.92
CA VAL A 89 -2.40 13.15 -8.98
C VAL A 89 -1.46 11.98 -8.68
N TYR A 90 -2.01 10.81 -8.40
CA TYR A 90 -1.26 9.66 -7.91
C TYR A 90 -0.86 8.68 -9.00
N GLY A 91 -1.28 8.89 -10.25
CA GLY A 91 -1.05 7.96 -11.35
C GLY A 91 -1.97 6.74 -11.29
N LYS A 92 -2.11 6.06 -12.43
CA LYS A 92 -3.06 4.94 -12.56
C LYS A 92 -2.66 3.72 -11.74
N ASP A 93 -1.38 3.35 -11.73
CA ASP A 93 -0.93 2.11 -11.08
C ASP A 93 -1.16 2.16 -9.57
N ILE A 94 -0.83 3.29 -8.93
CA ILE A 94 -1.10 3.51 -7.50
C ILE A 94 -2.61 3.56 -7.24
N ALA A 95 -3.38 4.30 -8.04
CA ALA A 95 -4.82 4.39 -7.84
C ALA A 95 -5.51 3.01 -7.96
N VAL A 96 -5.07 2.18 -8.90
CA VAL A 96 -5.58 0.80 -9.07
C VAL A 96 -5.18 -0.09 -7.90
N ALA A 97 -3.91 -0.06 -7.48
CA ALA A 97 -3.44 -0.88 -6.35
C ALA A 97 -4.15 -0.49 -5.04
N VAL A 98 -4.33 0.81 -4.80
CA VAL A 98 -5.09 1.30 -3.64
C VAL A 98 -6.55 0.88 -3.73
N ALA A 99 -7.18 1.01 -4.90
CA ALA A 99 -8.56 0.55 -5.09
C ALA A 99 -8.70 -0.96 -4.80
N GLN A 100 -7.77 -1.79 -5.28
CA GLN A 100 -7.75 -3.23 -4.98
C GLN A 100 -7.60 -3.51 -3.49
N CYS A 101 -6.79 -2.72 -2.79
CA CYS A 101 -6.62 -2.85 -1.34
C CYS A 101 -7.89 -2.48 -0.55
N LEU A 102 -8.78 -1.66 -1.12
CA LEU A 102 -10.01 -1.19 -0.48
C LEU A 102 -11.26 -2.04 -0.80
N LEU A 103 -11.16 -2.96 -1.75
CA LEU A 103 -12.24 -3.88 -2.16
C LEU A 103 -12.28 -5.13 -1.27
#